data_AF-A0AAN7XV33-F1
#
_entry.id   AF-A0AAN7XV33-F1
#
_cell.length_a   1.000
_cell.length_b   1.000
_cell.length_c   1.000
_cell.angle_alpha   90.00
_cell.angle_beta   90.00
_cell.angle_gamma   90.00
#
_symmetry.space_group_name_H-M   'P 1'
#
loop_
_entity.id
_entity.type
_entity.pdbx_description
1 polymer ?
#
loop_
_entity_poly.entity_id
_entity_poly.type
_entity_poly.pdbx_seq_one_letter_code
_entity_poly.pdbx_strand_id
1 'polypeptide(L)'
;MVGYPSITFQWLCSYVFMPVAFVMGIPYEESFTVAELIGTKLFLNEFVAYQKLSALKTNRLSGIDQIVGGQLQWLSVRSEIISTYSLCGFANFSSLGIMIGGLTSICPSRRNDISSMVLRAMLTATTVSLINACIAGILFVPLDCVNLFTTSVFNATDVDIQTCCQDLFQKSTDINGTISFEESWSTVTNVTVFLAKCCQCCNLSDVPVCF
;
A
#
# COMPACT_ATOMS: atom_id res chain seq x y z
N MET A 1 -29.23 -6.46 19.13
CA MET A 1 -28.19 -7.21 19.87
C MET A 1 -26.96 -6.30 19.96
N VAL A 2 -26.39 -6.13 21.16
CA VAL A 2 -25.17 -5.35 21.52
C VAL A 2 -25.15 -3.83 21.21
N GLY A 3 -26.08 -3.27 20.43
CA GLY A 3 -26.23 -1.81 20.27
C GLY A 3 -25.22 -1.12 19.34
N TYR A 4 -24.39 -1.90 18.62
CA TYR A 4 -23.43 -1.39 17.64
C TYR A 4 -23.80 -1.84 16.22
N PRO A 5 -24.51 -1.01 15.43
CA PRO A 5 -24.91 -1.37 14.06
C PRO A 5 -23.73 -1.40 13.08
N SER A 6 -22.59 -0.82 13.44
CA SER A 6 -21.41 -0.66 12.59
C SER A 6 -20.46 -1.87 12.58
N ILE A 7 -20.75 -2.93 13.35
CA ILE A 7 -19.91 -4.12 13.41
C ILE A 7 -20.09 -4.92 12.12
N THR A 8 -19.04 -4.96 11.30
CA THR A 8 -18.97 -5.76 10.09
C THR A 8 -17.99 -6.92 10.26
N PHE A 9 -18.12 -7.96 9.43
CA PHE A 9 -17.16 -9.07 9.42
C PHE A 9 -15.73 -8.59 9.10
N GLN A 10 -15.64 -7.63 8.19
CA GLN A 10 -14.42 -6.93 7.81
C GLN A 10 -13.76 -6.26 9.02
N TRP A 11 -14.55 -5.57 9.84
CA TRP A 11 -14.09 -4.94 11.08
C TRP A 11 -13.58 -5.98 12.09
N LEU A 12 -14.22 -7.14 12.20
CA LEU A 12 -13.68 -8.21 13.05
C LEU A 12 -12.34 -8.73 12.53
N CYS A 13 -12.24 -8.96 11.21
CA CYS A 13 -11.00 -9.39 10.58
C CYS A 13 -9.86 -8.37 10.75
N SER A 14 -10.14 -7.07 10.68
CA SER A 14 -9.11 -6.04 10.85
C SER A 14 -8.45 -6.14 12.22
N TYR A 15 -9.22 -6.33 13.30
CA TYR A 15 -8.66 -6.48 14.64
C TYR A 15 -7.88 -7.80 14.82
N VAL A 16 -8.37 -8.90 14.26
CA VAL A 16 -7.72 -10.22 14.39
C VAL A 16 -6.38 -10.26 13.64
N PHE A 17 -6.32 -9.68 12.44
CA PHE A 17 -5.12 -9.71 11.61
C PHE A 17 -4.22 -8.48 11.75
N MET A 18 -4.60 -7.46 12.55
CA MET A 18 -3.79 -6.26 12.77
C MET A 18 -2.35 -6.59 13.22
N PRO A 19 -2.12 -7.51 14.20
CA PRO A 19 -0.76 -7.84 14.61
C PRO A 19 0.08 -8.41 13.45
N VAL A 20 -0.55 -9.16 12.54
CA VAL A 20 0.13 -9.73 11.36
C VAL A 20 0.52 -8.63 10.39
N ALA A 21 -0.41 -7.72 10.07
CA ALA A 21 -0.15 -6.58 9.20
C ALA A 21 0.96 -5.69 9.75
N PHE A 22 0.96 -5.43 11.06
CA PHE A 22 1.99 -4.62 11.72
C PHE A 22 3.38 -5.27 11.63
N VAL A 23 3.49 -6.57 11.90
CA VAL A 23 4.76 -7.32 11.82
C VAL A 23 5.33 -7.36 10.39
N MET A 24 4.48 -7.22 9.36
CA MET A 24 4.93 -7.12 7.96
C MET A 24 5.61 -5.80 7.63
N GLY A 25 5.65 -4.83 8.55
CA GLY A 25 6.28 -3.52 8.37
C GLY A 25 5.33 -2.43 7.88
N ILE A 26 4.02 -2.62 8.07
CA ILE A 26 2.99 -1.62 7.77
C ILE A 26 2.86 -0.66 8.97
N PRO A 27 2.77 0.66 8.75
CA PRO A 27 2.56 1.62 9.82
C PRO A 27 1.24 1.35 10.57
N TYR A 28 1.19 1.72 11.84
CA TYR A 28 0.09 1.35 12.73
C TYR A 28 -1.27 1.87 12.23
N GLU A 29 -1.28 3.08 11.69
CA GLU A 29 -2.45 3.78 11.15
C GLU A 29 -3.07 3.04 9.96
N GLU A 30 -2.24 2.37 9.17
CA GLU A 30 -2.64 1.65 7.96
C GLU A 30 -2.88 0.14 8.23
N SER A 31 -2.37 -0.37 9.35
CA SER A 31 -2.36 -1.80 9.67
C SER A 31 -3.76 -2.40 9.77
N PHE A 32 -4.75 -1.66 10.28
CA PHE A 32 -6.13 -2.14 10.37
C PHE A 32 -6.76 -2.35 8.99
N THR A 33 -6.57 -1.41 8.07
CA THR A 33 -7.08 -1.50 6.70
C THR A 33 -6.43 -2.67 5.95
N VAL A 34 -5.11 -2.86 6.11
CA VAL A 34 -4.43 -3.99 5.45
C VAL A 34 -4.81 -5.33 6.10
N ALA A 35 -5.00 -5.37 7.41
CA ALA A 35 -5.52 -6.56 8.10
C ALA A 35 -6.91 -6.96 7.59
N GLU A 36 -7.78 -5.99 7.29
CA GLU A 36 -9.07 -6.26 6.63
C GLU A 36 -8.88 -6.92 5.26
N LEU A 37 -7.91 -6.47 4.46
CA LEU A 37 -7.61 -7.06 3.15
C LEU A 37 -7.11 -8.51 3.30
N ILE A 38 -6.21 -8.77 4.26
CA ILE A 38 -5.71 -10.12 4.55
C ILE A 38 -6.85 -11.05 4.98
N GLY A 39 -7.74 -10.59 5.85
CA GLY A 39 -8.92 -11.36 6.26
C GLY A 39 -9.90 -11.59 5.12
N THR A 40 -10.15 -10.57 4.30
CA THR A 40 -10.99 -10.66 3.09
C THR A 40 -10.44 -11.71 2.14
N LYS A 41 -9.12 -11.75 1.92
CA LYS A 41 -8.46 -12.79 1.13
C LYS A 41 -8.70 -14.19 1.71
N LEU A 42 -8.44 -14.38 3.00
CA LEU A 42 -8.48 -15.71 3.62
C LEU A 42 -9.89 -16.31 3.60
N PHE A 43 -10.90 -15.50 3.92
CA PHE A 43 -12.28 -15.94 4.09
C PHE A 43 -13.14 -15.87 2.83
N LEU A 44 -12.93 -14.89 1.96
CA LEU A 44 -13.67 -14.75 0.70
C LEU A 44 -12.83 -15.24 -0.47
N ASN A 45 -11.90 -14.41 -0.94
CA ASN A 45 -10.90 -14.70 -1.98
C ASN A 45 -10.01 -13.48 -2.21
N GLU A 46 -8.91 -13.68 -2.92
CA GLU A 46 -7.94 -12.65 -3.30
C GLU A 46 -8.51 -11.61 -4.28
N PHE A 47 -9.44 -11.96 -5.17
CA PHE A 47 -10.00 -11.01 -6.14
C PHE A 47 -10.81 -9.88 -5.46
N VAL A 48 -11.64 -10.22 -4.48
CA VAL A 48 -12.41 -9.24 -3.69
C VAL A 48 -11.44 -8.35 -2.88
N ALA A 49 -10.36 -8.93 -2.35
CA ALA A 49 -9.33 -8.16 -1.66
C ALA A 49 -8.61 -7.20 -2.62
N TYR A 50 -8.25 -7.64 -3.83
CA TYR A 50 -7.62 -6.79 -4.84
C TYR A 50 -8.55 -5.68 -5.34
N GLN A 51 -9.86 -5.94 -5.46
CA GLN A 51 -10.82 -4.90 -5.81
C GLN A 51 -10.82 -3.76 -4.77
N LYS A 52 -10.80 -4.11 -3.47
CA LYS A 52 -10.68 -3.12 -2.40
C LYS A 52 -9.34 -2.38 -2.43
N LEU A 53 -8.23 -3.10 -2.62
CA LEU A 53 -6.91 -2.48 -2.75
C LEU A 53 -6.84 -1.53 -3.95
N SER A 54 -7.48 -1.88 -5.07
CA SER A 54 -7.56 -1.01 -6.23
C SER A 54 -8.33 0.27 -5.92
N ALA A 55 -9.43 0.21 -5.17
CA ALA A 55 -10.17 1.39 -4.76
C ALA A 55 -9.32 2.33 -3.89
N LEU A 56 -8.58 1.78 -2.92
CA LEU A 56 -7.63 2.54 -2.09
C LEU A 56 -6.53 3.20 -2.94
N LYS A 57 -6.01 2.49 -3.95
CA LYS A 57 -5.03 3.05 -4.88
C LYS A 57 -5.61 4.16 -5.75
N THR A 58 -6.82 4.00 -6.27
CA THR A 58 -7.51 5.04 -7.06
C THR A 58 -7.76 6.29 -6.23
N ASN A 59 -8.15 6.12 -4.96
CA ASN A 59 -8.30 7.22 -4.01
C ASN A 59 -7.00 8.01 -3.85
N ARG A 60 -5.86 7.33 -3.65
CA ARG A 60 -4.55 7.98 -3.59
C ARG A 60 -4.24 8.79 -4.85
N LEU A 61 -4.47 8.20 -6.02
CA LEU A 61 -4.17 8.84 -7.31
C LEU A 61 -5.11 10.01 -7.63
N SER A 62 -6.27 10.06 -6.98
CA SER A 62 -7.25 11.14 -7.13
C SER A 62 -6.94 12.34 -6.21
N GLY A 63 -5.95 12.23 -5.33
CA GLY A 63 -5.51 13.32 -4.45
C GLY A 63 -6.48 13.67 -3.32
N ILE A 64 -7.36 12.74 -2.92
CA ILE A 64 -8.25 12.96 -1.77
C ILE A 64 -7.47 12.85 -0.46
N ASP A 65 -7.98 13.47 0.60
CA ASP A 65 -7.37 13.39 1.92
C ASP A 65 -7.25 11.94 2.41
N GLN A 66 -6.14 11.63 3.08
CA GLN A 66 -5.86 10.27 3.57
C GLN A 66 -6.90 9.77 4.56
N ILE A 67 -7.49 10.67 5.35
CA ILE A 67 -8.49 10.35 6.36
C ILE A 67 -9.70 11.25 6.13
N VAL A 68 -10.84 10.64 5.81
CA VAL A 68 -12.12 11.33 5.65
C VAL A 68 -13.11 10.70 6.62
N GLY A 69 -13.71 11.51 7.49
CA GLY A 69 -14.69 11.04 8.48
C GLY A 69 -14.14 9.99 9.47
N GLY A 70 -12.83 10.03 9.75
CA GLY A 70 -12.16 9.04 10.60
C GLY A 70 -11.87 7.70 9.91
N GLN A 71 -12.09 7.59 8.60
CA GLN A 71 -11.78 6.40 7.80
C GLN A 71 -10.60 6.66 6.87
N LEU A 72 -9.68 5.71 6.85
CA LEU A 72 -8.53 5.71 5.95
C LEU A 72 -9.00 5.47 4.51
N GLN A 73 -8.75 6.44 3.63
CA GLN A 73 -9.20 6.41 2.24
C GLN A 73 -8.18 5.78 1.29
N TRP A 74 -6.90 5.84 1.63
CA TRP A 74 -5.82 5.28 0.83
C TRP A 74 -4.62 4.86 1.68
N LEU A 75 -3.73 4.06 1.09
CA LEU A 75 -2.51 3.52 1.72
C LEU A 75 -1.27 4.19 1.14
N SER A 76 -0.23 4.37 1.94
CA SER A 76 1.08 4.76 1.46
C SER A 76 1.59 3.80 0.36
N VAL A 77 2.43 4.30 -0.55
CA VAL A 77 2.96 3.48 -1.67
C VAL A 77 3.66 2.22 -1.16
N ARG A 78 4.40 2.33 -0.05
CA ARG A 78 5.05 1.19 0.61
C ARG A 78 4.02 0.14 1.05
N SER A 79 2.96 0.57 1.73
CA SER A 79 1.89 -0.33 2.20
C SER A 79 1.07 -0.92 1.06
N GLU A 80 0.85 -0.18 -0.04
CA GLU A 80 0.23 -0.73 -1.26
C GLU A 80 1.06 -1.90 -1.82
N ILE A 81 2.38 -1.75 -1.86
CA ILE A 81 3.31 -2.80 -2.35
C ILE A 81 3.28 -4.01 -1.40
N ILE A 82 3.47 -3.79 -0.10
CA ILE A 82 3.41 -4.87 0.91
C ILE A 82 2.06 -5.60 0.82
N SER A 83 0.97 -4.87 0.74
CA SER A 83 -0.39 -5.42 0.58
C SER A 83 -0.49 -6.25 -0.69
N THR A 84 0.01 -5.74 -1.82
CA THR A 84 -0.03 -6.45 -3.12
C THR A 84 0.64 -7.83 -3.04
N TYR A 85 1.81 -7.92 -2.41
CA TYR A 85 2.51 -9.19 -2.21
C TYR A 85 1.82 -10.10 -1.18
N SER A 86 1.24 -9.51 -0.11
CA SER A 86 0.51 -10.27 0.89
C SER A 86 -0.76 -10.92 0.32
N LEU A 87 -1.39 -10.25 -0.65
CA LEU A 87 -2.59 -10.72 -1.33
C LEU A 87 -2.28 -11.73 -2.42
N CYS A 88 -1.07 -11.71 -2.98
CA CYS A 88 -0.66 -12.61 -4.05
C CYS A 88 -0.65 -14.07 -3.59
N GLY A 89 -1.67 -14.83 -4.01
CA GLY A 89 -1.79 -16.26 -3.78
C GLY A 89 -3.22 -16.72 -3.47
N PHE A 90 -3.58 -17.90 -3.97
CA PHE A 90 -4.91 -18.51 -3.84
C PHE A 90 -5.18 -19.14 -2.46
N ALA A 91 -4.46 -18.75 -1.41
CA ALA A 91 -4.61 -19.31 -0.07
C ALA A 91 -5.89 -18.76 0.60
N ASN A 92 -7.02 -19.42 0.34
CA ASN A 92 -8.34 -19.10 0.88
C ASN A 92 -9.20 -20.38 1.03
N PHE A 93 -10.28 -20.30 1.81
CA PHE A 93 -11.16 -21.47 2.05
C PHE A 93 -11.86 -22.00 0.79
N SER A 94 -12.14 -21.13 -0.18
CA SER A 94 -12.76 -21.54 -1.45
C SER A 94 -11.81 -22.38 -2.29
N SER A 95 -10.56 -21.94 -2.43
CA SER A 95 -9.48 -22.65 -3.13
C SER A 95 -9.12 -23.98 -2.48
N LEU A 96 -9.26 -24.07 -1.15
CA LEU A 96 -9.10 -25.32 -0.41
C LEU A 96 -10.10 -26.38 -0.89
N GLY A 97 -11.38 -26.00 -1.08
CA GLY A 97 -12.39 -26.88 -1.65
C GLY A 97 -12.07 -27.32 -3.09
N ILE A 98 -11.62 -26.37 -3.93
CA ILE A 98 -11.20 -26.64 -5.31
C ILE A 98 -10.03 -27.63 -5.33
N MET A 99 -9.02 -27.44 -4.48
CA MET A 99 -7.84 -28.31 -4.43
C MET A 99 -8.18 -29.72 -3.95
N ILE A 100 -9.06 -29.85 -2.95
CA ILE A 100 -9.56 -31.17 -2.52
C ILE A 100 -10.30 -31.84 -3.68
N GLY A 101 -11.25 -31.16 -4.33
CA GLY A 101 -12.01 -31.72 -5.46
C GLY A 101 -11.12 -32.11 -6.64
N GLY A 102 -10.16 -31.26 -7.00
CA GLY A 102 -9.22 -31.49 -8.09
C GLY A 102 -8.27 -32.65 -7.81
N LEU A 103 -7.59 -32.66 -6.67
CA LEU A 103 -6.60 -33.71 -6.37
C LEU A 103 -7.25 -35.07 -6.07
N THR A 104 -8.43 -35.08 -5.47
CA THR A 104 -9.15 -36.34 -5.18
C THR A 104 -9.74 -36.98 -6.43
N SER A 105 -10.08 -36.20 -7.46
CA SER A 105 -10.51 -36.75 -8.75
C SER A 105 -9.35 -37.38 -9.55
N ILE A 106 -8.13 -36.84 -9.42
CA ILE A 106 -6.93 -37.38 -10.05
C ILE A 106 -6.42 -38.63 -9.31
N CYS A 107 -6.38 -38.59 -7.98
CA CYS A 107 -5.82 -39.65 -7.14
C CYS A 107 -6.79 -40.05 -6.01
N PRO A 108 -7.89 -40.76 -6.31
CA PRO A 108 -8.95 -41.06 -5.35
C PRO A 108 -8.47 -41.90 -4.15
N SER A 109 -7.49 -42.79 -4.34
CA SER A 109 -6.89 -43.60 -3.27
C SER A 109 -6.19 -42.78 -2.18
N ARG A 110 -5.78 -41.54 -2.48
CA ARG A 110 -5.07 -40.64 -1.55
C ARG A 110 -5.96 -39.54 -0.97
N ARG A 111 -7.28 -39.68 -1.07
CA ARG A 111 -8.22 -38.67 -0.56
C ARG A 111 -8.02 -38.33 0.92
N ASN A 112 -7.78 -39.35 1.74
CA ASN A 112 -7.58 -39.17 3.19
C ASN A 112 -6.31 -38.34 3.45
N ASP A 113 -5.20 -38.68 2.79
CA ASP A 113 -3.94 -37.92 2.87
C ASP A 113 -4.16 -36.44 2.49
N ILE A 114 -4.79 -36.18 1.34
CA ILE A 114 -5.05 -34.83 0.82
C ILE A 114 -5.88 -34.02 1.83
N SER A 115 -7.00 -34.59 2.29
CA SER A 115 -7.91 -33.90 3.21
C SER A 115 -7.25 -33.59 4.56
N SER A 116 -6.33 -34.43 5.03
CA SER A 116 -5.62 -34.22 6.29
C SER A 116 -4.57 -33.10 6.23
N MET A 117 -4.00 -32.85 5.05
CA MET A 117 -2.91 -31.89 4.86
C MET A 117 -3.38 -30.49 4.44
N VAL A 118 -4.60 -30.37 3.92
CA VAL A 118 -5.02 -29.17 3.18
C VAL A 118 -5.10 -27.90 4.03
N LEU A 119 -5.51 -27.99 5.30
CA LEU A 119 -5.48 -26.83 6.21
C LEU A 119 -4.04 -26.39 6.51
N ARG A 120 -3.12 -27.33 6.70
CA ARG A 120 -1.70 -27.03 6.86
C ARG A 120 -1.12 -26.40 5.60
N ALA A 121 -1.48 -26.92 4.44
CA ALA A 121 -1.07 -26.37 3.14
C ALA A 121 -1.55 -24.93 2.97
N MET A 122 -2.80 -24.62 3.36
CA MET A 122 -3.34 -23.26 3.32
C MET A 122 -2.56 -22.32 4.24
N LEU A 123 -2.32 -22.70 5.51
CA LEU A 123 -1.55 -21.88 6.45
C LEU A 123 -0.11 -21.63 5.95
N THR A 124 0.54 -22.66 5.40
CA THR A 124 1.87 -22.53 4.79
C THR A 124 1.83 -21.58 3.61
N ALA A 125 0.85 -21.72 2.71
CA ALA A 125 0.71 -20.84 1.54
C ALA A 125 0.46 -19.38 1.95
N THR A 126 -0.41 -19.14 2.94
CA THR A 126 -0.61 -17.80 3.49
C THR A 126 0.69 -17.24 4.07
N THR A 127 1.43 -18.03 4.86
CA THR A 127 2.71 -17.61 5.45
C THR A 127 3.74 -17.25 4.39
N VAL A 128 3.82 -18.00 3.29
CA VAL A 128 4.71 -17.68 2.16
C VAL A 128 4.34 -16.35 1.52
N SER A 129 3.05 -16.06 1.28
CA SER A 129 2.63 -14.74 0.78
C SER A 129 3.02 -13.62 1.75
N LEU A 130 2.89 -13.82 3.07
CA LEU A 130 3.28 -12.84 4.08
C LEU A 130 4.79 -12.61 4.13
N ILE A 131 5.61 -13.67 4.04
CA ILE A 131 7.07 -13.54 3.97
C ILE A 131 7.49 -12.76 2.72
N ASN A 132 6.89 -13.05 1.56
CA ASN A 132 7.16 -12.30 0.33
C ASN A 132 6.79 -10.82 0.48
N ALA A 133 5.71 -10.51 1.20
CA ALA A 133 5.32 -9.14 1.51
C ALA A 133 6.35 -8.44 2.43
N CYS A 134 6.87 -9.13 3.44
CA CYS A 134 7.95 -8.60 4.28
C CYS A 134 9.21 -8.30 3.46
N ILE A 135 9.59 -9.20 2.54
CA ILE A 135 10.74 -9.00 1.65
C ILE A 135 10.51 -7.77 0.76
N ALA A 136 9.31 -7.64 0.18
CA ALA A 136 8.96 -6.45 -0.61
C ALA A 136 9.02 -5.16 0.22
N GLY A 137 8.61 -5.21 1.49
CA GLY A 137 8.69 -4.08 2.41
C GLY A 137 10.12 -3.69 2.83
N ILE A 138 11.06 -4.66 2.83
CA ILE A 138 12.49 -4.45 3.09
C ILE A 138 13.20 -3.89 1.86
N LEU A 139 12.87 -4.42 0.67
CA LEU A 139 13.47 -4.01 -0.60
C LEU A 139 12.85 -2.73 -1.18
N PHE A 140 11.81 -2.19 -0.54
CA PHE A 140 11.22 -0.93 -0.92
C PHE A 140 12.21 0.22 -0.67
N VAL A 141 12.67 0.83 -1.76
CA VAL A 141 13.47 2.05 -1.72
C VAL A 141 12.55 3.21 -2.15
N PRO A 142 12.28 4.20 -1.28
CA PRO A 142 11.54 5.38 -1.68
C PRO A 142 12.32 6.16 -2.75
N LEU A 143 11.61 6.86 -3.62
CA LEU A 143 12.23 7.69 -4.65
C LEU A 143 13.09 8.78 -3.99
N ASP A 144 14.40 8.75 -4.22
CA ASP A 144 15.33 9.76 -3.72
C ASP A 144 15.32 10.98 -4.65
N CYS A 145 14.41 11.90 -4.36
CA CYS A 145 14.21 13.11 -5.14
C CYS A 145 15.44 14.02 -5.15
N VAL A 146 16.25 14.01 -4.09
CA VAL A 146 17.47 14.85 -4.03
C VAL A 146 18.49 14.35 -5.03
N ASN A 147 18.77 13.04 -5.01
CA ASN A 147 19.71 12.43 -5.96
C ASN A 147 19.19 12.54 -7.40
N LEU A 148 17.88 12.34 -7.62
CA LEU A 148 17.23 12.52 -8.91
C LEU A 148 17.45 13.93 -9.45
N PHE A 149 17.17 14.98 -8.67
CA PHE A 149 17.33 16.37 -9.10
C PHE A 149 18.79 16.78 -9.36
N THR A 150 19.76 16.13 -8.72
CA THR A 150 21.18 16.39 -8.98
C THR A 150 21.71 15.73 -10.26
N THR A 151 21.14 14.59 -10.67
CA THR A 151 21.68 13.76 -11.76
C THR A 151 20.87 13.81 -13.04
N SER A 152 19.57 14.13 -12.97
CA SER A 152 18.65 14.12 -14.10
C SER A 152 18.43 15.50 -14.73
N VAL A 153 18.01 15.51 -15.99
CA VAL A 153 17.55 16.71 -16.69
C VAL A 153 16.07 16.90 -16.39
N PHE A 154 15.69 18.08 -15.91
CA PHE A 154 14.29 18.44 -15.64
C PHE A 154 13.48 18.40 -16.94
N ASN A 155 12.63 17.38 -17.06
CA ASN A 155 11.75 17.17 -18.20
C ASN A 155 10.31 16.93 -17.73
N ALA A 156 9.35 17.65 -18.31
CA ALA A 156 7.94 17.62 -17.93
C ALA A 156 7.27 16.26 -18.21
N THR A 157 7.84 15.46 -19.10
CA THR A 157 7.33 14.12 -19.42
C THR A 157 7.84 13.03 -18.48
N ASP A 158 8.80 13.35 -17.61
CA ASP A 158 9.35 12.41 -16.65
C ASP A 158 8.49 12.36 -15.38
N VAL A 159 7.85 11.22 -15.15
CA VAL A 159 6.91 11.00 -14.05
C VAL A 159 7.61 11.09 -12.69
N ASP A 160 8.88 10.67 -12.60
CA ASP A 160 9.62 10.68 -11.35
C ASP A 160 9.99 12.13 -10.96
N ILE A 161 10.36 12.96 -11.94
CA ILE A 161 10.62 14.39 -11.72
C ILE A 161 9.34 15.10 -11.31
N GLN A 162 8.22 14.81 -11.97
CA GLN A 162 6.92 15.41 -11.62
C GLN A 162 6.51 15.05 -10.19
N THR A 163 6.67 13.78 -9.80
CA THR A 163 6.36 13.29 -8.45
C THR A 163 7.25 13.98 -7.41
N CYS A 164 8.55 14.09 -7.68
CA CYS A 164 9.49 14.77 -6.78
C CYS A 164 9.24 16.28 -6.67
N CYS A 165 8.82 16.94 -7.75
CA CYS A 165 8.45 18.34 -7.70
C CYS A 165 7.19 18.55 -6.85
N GLN A 166 6.19 17.66 -6.94
CA GLN A 166 5.01 17.71 -6.09
C GLN A 166 5.35 17.48 -4.60
N ASP A 167 6.23 16.53 -4.28
CA ASP A 167 6.72 16.32 -2.91
C ASP A 167 7.41 17.58 -2.36
N LEU A 168 8.28 18.19 -3.17
CA LEU A 168 8.95 19.44 -2.80
C LEU A 168 7.96 20.57 -2.53
N PHE A 169 6.92 20.73 -3.36
CA PHE A 169 5.90 21.76 -3.16
C PHE A 169 5.08 21.53 -1.89
N GLN A 170 4.67 20.29 -1.61
CA GLN A 170 3.92 19.96 -0.40
C GLN A 170 4.70 20.23 0.88
N LYS A 171 6.03 20.06 0.84
CA LYS A 171 6.92 20.30 1.99
C LYS A 171 7.54 21.70 2.01
N SER A 172 7.05 22.59 1.16
CA SER A 172 7.45 24.00 1.13
C SER A 172 6.31 24.88 1.68
N THR A 173 6.65 25.78 2.59
CA THR A 173 5.72 26.73 3.19
C THR A 173 6.22 28.14 2.92
N ASP A 174 5.34 29.00 2.36
CA ASP A 174 5.62 30.43 2.25
C ASP A 174 5.13 31.14 3.50
N ILE A 175 6.06 31.74 4.24
CA ILE A 175 5.77 32.59 5.39
C ILE A 175 6.21 34.01 5.04
N ASN A 176 5.25 34.85 4.62
CA ASN A 176 5.46 36.27 4.30
C ASN A 176 6.61 36.53 3.30
N GLY A 177 6.69 35.76 2.21
CA GLY A 177 7.71 35.92 1.16
C GLY A 177 9.03 35.22 1.47
N THR A 178 9.10 34.45 2.55
CA THR A 178 10.25 33.61 2.90
C THR A 178 9.83 32.15 2.82
N ILE A 179 10.41 31.41 1.88
CA ILE A 179 10.10 29.99 1.68
C ILE A 179 10.89 29.16 2.70
N SER A 180 10.19 28.46 3.59
CA SER A 180 10.74 27.45 4.48
C SER A 180 10.47 26.05 3.94
N PHE A 181 11.39 25.11 4.20
CA PHE A 181 11.28 23.72 3.79
C PHE A 181 11.24 22.81 5.02
N GLU A 182 10.32 21.85 5.03
CA GLU A 182 10.17 20.87 6.11
C GLU A 182 10.97 19.58 5.84
N GLU A 183 11.28 18.85 6.92
CA GLU A 183 11.88 17.51 6.89
C GLU A 183 13.21 17.42 6.10
N SER A 184 13.32 16.44 5.19
CA SER A 184 14.50 16.12 4.38
C SER A 184 14.98 17.29 3.52
N TRP A 185 14.09 18.20 3.15
CA TRP A 185 14.41 19.37 2.33
C TRP A 185 15.10 20.49 3.12
N SER A 186 14.89 20.57 4.44
CA SER A 186 15.55 21.59 5.28
C SER A 186 17.08 21.50 5.28
N THR A 187 17.62 20.30 5.07
CA THR A 187 19.07 20.03 5.09
C THR A 187 19.78 20.18 3.74
N VAL A 188 19.02 20.39 2.66
CA VAL A 188 19.58 20.42 1.31
C VAL A 188 20.00 21.85 0.95
N THR A 189 21.25 22.04 0.51
CA THR A 189 21.84 23.39 0.32
C THR A 189 21.35 24.13 -0.93
N ASN A 190 20.74 23.44 -1.90
CA ASN A 190 20.34 24.00 -3.20
C ASN A 190 18.83 23.88 -3.49
N VAL A 191 17.99 23.75 -2.45
CA VAL A 191 16.55 23.48 -2.64
C VAL A 191 15.84 24.57 -3.42
N THR A 192 16.17 25.84 -3.20
CA THR A 192 15.56 26.96 -3.92
C THR A 192 15.80 26.89 -5.43
N VAL A 193 16.93 26.33 -5.87
CA VAL A 193 17.22 26.10 -7.30
C VAL A 193 16.38 24.97 -7.86
N PHE A 194 16.19 23.89 -7.10
CA PHE A 194 15.30 22.79 -7.51
C PHE A 194 13.84 23.24 -7.58
N LEU A 195 13.41 24.04 -6.61
CA LEU A 195 12.07 24.64 -6.60
C LEU A 195 11.82 25.49 -7.85
N ALA A 196 12.75 26.40 -8.18
CA ALA A 196 12.65 27.22 -9.38
C ALA A 196 12.59 26.39 -10.68
N LYS A 197 13.39 25.32 -10.77
CA LYS A 197 13.35 24.40 -11.92
C LYS A 197 12.03 23.63 -12.00
N CYS A 198 11.47 23.19 -10.86
CA CYS A 198 10.15 22.56 -10.81
C CYS A 198 9.04 23.50 -11.28
N CYS A 199 9.06 24.77 -10.83
CA CYS A 199 8.09 25.79 -11.24
C CYS A 199 8.14 26.07 -12.76
N GLN A 200 9.33 26.02 -13.37
CA GLN A 200 9.51 26.20 -14.82
C GLN A 200 9.17 24.96 -15.64
N CYS A 201 9.47 23.76 -15.13
CA CYS A 201 9.39 22.52 -15.89
C CYS A 201 7.97 21.93 -15.91
N CYS A 202 7.25 21.98 -14.80
CA CYS A 202 6.04 21.16 -14.63
C CYS A 202 4.71 21.88 -14.92
N ASN A 203 4.73 23.10 -15.47
CA ASN A 203 3.53 23.92 -15.71
C ASN A 203 2.62 24.06 -14.46
N LEU A 204 3.21 23.88 -13.27
CA LEU A 204 2.57 24.00 -11.95
C LEU A 204 2.63 25.46 -11.48
N SER A 205 2.39 26.39 -12.41
CA SER A 205 2.50 27.84 -12.20
C SER A 205 1.48 28.37 -11.19
N ASP A 206 0.43 27.61 -10.86
CA ASP A 206 -0.63 28.01 -9.92
C ASP A 206 -0.31 27.69 -8.45
N VAL A 207 0.88 27.17 -8.15
CA VAL A 207 1.28 26.88 -6.77
C VAL A 207 1.77 28.18 -6.09
N PRO A 208 1.25 28.56 -4.91
CA PRO A 208 1.58 29.84 -4.25
C PRO A 208 3.08 30.07 -4.04
N VAL A 209 3.82 28.96 -3.89
CA VAL A 209 5.27 28.96 -3.62
C VAL A 209 6.12 29.24 -4.87
N CYS A 210 5.51 29.30 -6.06
CA CYS A 210 6.19 29.62 -7.31
C CYS A 210 6.13 31.11 -7.70
N PHE A 211 5.52 31.97 -6.88
CA PHE A 211 5.32 33.42 -7.11
C PHE A 211 6.20 34.32 -6.25
#